data_AF-A0A7C1XQS4-F1
#
_entry.id   AF-A0A7C1XQS4-F1
#
_cell.length_a   1.000
_cell.length_b   1.000
_cell.length_c   1.000
_cell.angle_alpha   90.00
_cell.angle_beta   90.00
_cell.angle_gamma   90.00
#
_symmetry.space_group_name_H-M   'P 1'
#
loop_
_entity.id
_entity.type
_entity.pdbx_description
1 polymer ?
#
loop_
_entity_poly.entity_id
_entity_poly.type
_entity_poly.pdbx_seq_one_letter_code
_entity_poly.pdbx_strand_id
1 'polypeptide(L)'
;MSCAFGESYVLLVTSDHSIKNALTTSFQYIRGKVFWHLLDGGLFGRFEEIKYRLDGLSFRERINTVCLVDLTQQAPGIGDAEQLVKPIRPAQLALLYPEVYFIFLVYKLPTDYSDPIVDYHFVEINTWPRVFELIKRHNNGFRNWYDASGLRSFLRKDNEKKKLNLAGAIDEEKACLLMNGYTLYRWGYRAHVVATKAEMKRLFDNDAECFDLIFEDLDLRFPDLGEKEGVNLGLTPPNESTSNKQTEYKTQSDCIKACLKNRATNFCKLSKDNNPALKRILVSSRKIGKDLNDKEQKNHGLAAELTKPYCGHFDPKLREVLRPDDCLGEILRRSREEKKSVRHGSPYERQFVAEALIDRSHNLYSEDATVDTAVHGALLVRDALILLKGNTMVLSLEALSLLHQHETQAECAFSGVGGILDATVRIQELEGHAEIIVKEGARTHTAVAEIVNRLRRIYAHFGRYDEEEASLQKVRDATTRMRPCLFCNLFAYYYNYLLRGLLNIILVDVLYVVSFAFILVKIDSFDSVNVGNLFDHSWLSLKISASAFFLADPGSGFKFANSISQPIISAGTTGLVILEGILGLLHVGILISYLYQKASRR
;
A
#
# COMPACT_ATOMS: atom_id res chain seq x y z
N MET A 1 -0.07 -14.28 30.42
CA MET A 1 -0.61 -13.98 29.08
C MET A 1 0.22 -12.86 28.49
N SER A 2 0.95 -13.13 27.40
CA SER A 2 1.61 -12.08 26.63
C SER A 2 0.57 -11.37 25.77
N CYS A 3 0.39 -10.06 25.95
CA CYS A 3 -0.44 -9.26 25.05
C CYS A 3 0.24 -9.20 23.67
N ALA A 4 -0.51 -9.41 22.58
CA ALA A 4 0.03 -9.43 21.21
C ALA A 4 0.84 -8.17 20.84
N PHE A 5 0.54 -7.04 21.48
CA PHE A 5 1.16 -5.74 21.22
C PHE A 5 2.02 -5.20 22.38
N GLY A 6 2.11 -5.91 23.52
CA GLY A 6 2.86 -5.49 24.70
C GLY A 6 2.02 -4.80 25.77
N GLU A 7 2.69 -4.12 26.71
CA GLU A 7 2.05 -3.44 27.83
C GLU A 7 1.41 -2.12 27.41
N SER A 8 0.20 -1.86 27.91
CA SER A 8 -0.50 -0.59 27.64
C SER A 8 -0.05 0.53 28.57
N TYR A 9 -0.13 1.75 28.07
CA TYR A 9 0.11 2.99 28.79
C TYR A 9 -1.22 3.70 28.97
N VAL A 10 -1.51 4.21 30.17
CA VAL A 10 -2.73 4.99 30.39
C VAL A 10 -2.32 6.42 30.66
N LEU A 11 -2.67 7.31 29.73
CA LEU A 11 -2.48 8.74 29.85
C LEU A 11 -3.80 9.37 30.30
N LEU A 12 -3.81 9.97 31.48
CA LEU A 12 -4.97 10.70 31.97
C LEU A 12 -4.85 12.19 31.63
N VAL A 13 -5.79 12.69 30.82
CA VAL A 13 -5.90 14.08 30.40
C VAL A 13 -7.10 14.70 31.08
N THR A 14 -6.85 15.51 32.11
CA THR A 14 -7.87 16.31 32.80
C THR A 14 -7.27 17.63 33.25
N SER A 15 -8.10 18.68 33.27
CA SER A 15 -7.79 19.97 33.89
C SER A 15 -8.19 20.01 35.38
N ASP A 16 -8.91 19.01 35.88
CA ASP A 16 -9.44 18.98 37.24
C ASP A 16 -8.59 18.08 38.16
N HIS A 17 -8.03 18.68 39.20
CA HIS A 17 -7.25 17.96 40.23
C HIS A 17 -8.07 16.89 40.97
N SER A 18 -9.35 17.14 41.22
CA SER A 18 -10.23 16.25 41.97
C SER A 18 -10.48 14.97 41.17
N ILE A 19 -10.78 15.14 39.87
CA ILE A 19 -10.97 14.02 38.94
C ILE A 19 -9.65 13.27 38.79
N LYS A 20 -8.53 13.96 38.57
CA LYS A 20 -7.20 13.34 38.53
C LYS A 20 -6.93 12.45 39.74
N ASN A 21 -7.14 12.97 40.94
CA ASN A 21 -6.86 12.25 42.19
C ASN A 21 -7.81 11.05 42.37
N ALA A 22 -9.10 11.23 42.10
CA ALA A 22 -10.10 10.17 42.19
C ALA A 22 -9.80 9.02 41.20
N LEU A 23 -9.46 9.35 39.96
CA LEU A 23 -9.12 8.38 38.93
C LEU A 23 -7.81 7.66 39.26
N THR A 24 -6.78 8.41 39.64
CA THR A 24 -5.49 7.84 40.06
C THR A 24 -5.65 6.85 41.21
N THR A 25 -6.43 7.21 42.22
CA THR A 25 -6.72 6.33 43.38
C THR A 25 -7.47 5.08 42.93
N SER A 26 -8.46 5.23 42.05
CA SER A 26 -9.22 4.10 41.49
C SER A 26 -8.33 3.14 40.69
N PHE A 27 -7.43 3.67 39.87
CA PHE A 27 -6.46 2.88 39.13
C PHE A 27 -5.48 2.17 40.06
N GLN A 28 -4.96 2.84 41.08
CA GLN A 28 -4.06 2.24 42.07
C GLN A 28 -4.71 1.07 42.82
N TYR A 29 -5.99 1.20 43.19
CA TYR A 29 -6.73 0.13 43.86
C TYR A 29 -6.89 -1.12 42.98
N ILE A 30 -7.08 -0.95 41.67
CA ILE A 30 -7.31 -2.06 40.73
C ILE A 30 -5.97 -2.63 40.20
N ARG A 31 -4.91 -1.82 40.16
CA ARG A 31 -3.56 -2.21 39.68
C ARG A 31 -3.07 -3.51 40.33
N GLY A 32 -3.31 -3.69 41.63
CA GLY A 32 -2.90 -4.89 42.37
C GLY A 32 -3.65 -6.18 42.01
N LYS A 33 -4.71 -6.13 41.20
CA LYS A 33 -5.54 -7.31 40.87
C LYS A 33 -5.58 -7.66 39.38
N VAL A 34 -5.42 -6.68 38.47
CA VAL A 34 -5.72 -6.89 37.04
C VAL A 34 -4.77 -6.15 36.07
N PHE A 35 -4.01 -5.14 36.51
CA PHE A 35 -3.35 -4.20 35.58
C PHE A 35 -1.87 -3.94 35.89
N TRP A 36 -1.00 -4.11 34.88
CA TRP A 36 0.44 -3.87 34.97
C TRP A 36 0.88 -2.49 34.44
N HIS A 37 -0.05 -1.56 34.22
CA HIS A 37 0.21 -0.33 33.45
C HIS A 37 0.99 0.75 34.21
N LEU A 38 1.79 1.50 33.45
CA LEU A 38 2.31 2.80 33.86
C LEU A 38 1.19 3.83 33.68
N LEU A 39 0.62 4.28 34.81
CA LEU A 39 -0.27 5.43 34.83
C LEU A 39 0.58 6.69 34.88
N ASP A 40 0.61 7.44 33.80
CA ASP A 40 1.18 8.79 33.80
C ASP A 40 0.05 9.81 33.90
N GLY A 41 -0.21 10.25 35.13
CA GLY A 41 -1.21 11.27 35.43
C GLY A 41 -0.57 12.65 35.48
N GLY A 42 -0.63 13.40 34.39
CA GLY A 42 -0.35 14.84 34.37
C GLY A 42 -1.64 15.65 34.54
N LEU A 43 -1.51 16.92 34.94
CA LEU A 43 -2.59 17.89 34.74
C LEU A 43 -2.32 18.50 33.38
N PHE A 44 -3.12 18.14 32.40
CA PHE A 44 -2.95 18.59 31.03
C PHE A 44 -4.13 19.48 30.69
N GLY A 45 -3.94 20.77 30.89
CA GLY A 45 -4.96 21.76 30.59
C GLY A 45 -5.00 22.10 29.11
N ARG A 46 -3.87 21.96 28.40
CA ARG A 46 -3.69 22.50 27.05
C ARG A 46 -3.35 21.42 26.03
N PHE A 47 -3.86 21.61 24.81
CA PHE A 47 -3.59 20.79 23.65
C PHE A 47 -2.08 20.57 23.42
N GLU A 48 -1.27 21.63 23.54
CA GLU A 48 0.17 21.59 23.31
C GLU A 48 0.92 20.70 24.31
N GLU A 49 0.47 20.66 25.57
CA GLU A 49 1.07 19.83 26.62
C GLU A 49 0.83 18.34 26.34
N ILE A 50 -0.40 18.01 25.92
CA ILE A 50 -0.79 16.63 25.56
C ILE A 50 -0.02 16.19 24.31
N LYS A 51 0.02 17.06 23.29
CA LYS A 51 0.77 16.82 22.06
C LYS A 51 2.25 16.59 22.35
N TYR A 52 2.87 17.47 23.15
CA TYR A 52 4.27 17.32 23.57
C TYR A 52 4.50 15.97 24.28
N ARG A 53 3.59 15.58 25.17
CA ARG A 53 3.71 14.29 25.88
C ARG A 53 3.61 13.10 24.92
N LEU A 54 2.62 13.10 24.02
CA LEU A 54 2.42 12.03 23.04
C LEU A 54 3.56 11.98 22.01
N ASP A 55 4.12 13.11 21.60
CA ASP A 55 5.26 13.17 20.69
C ASP A 55 6.55 12.62 21.33
N GLY A 56 6.70 12.75 22.65
CA GLY A 56 7.82 12.20 23.42
C GLY A 56 7.75 10.69 23.64
N LEU A 57 6.64 10.02 23.31
CA LEU A 57 6.51 8.57 23.38
C LEU A 57 7.12 7.91 22.13
N SER A 58 7.82 6.80 22.33
CA SER A 58 8.25 5.94 21.22
C SER A 58 7.06 5.42 20.42
N PHE A 59 7.31 4.95 19.19
CA PHE A 59 6.25 4.34 18.38
C PHE A 59 5.54 3.19 19.12
N ARG A 60 6.30 2.30 19.78
CA ARG A 60 5.74 1.17 20.52
C ARG A 60 4.91 1.60 21.74
N GLU A 61 5.28 2.67 22.41
CA GLU A 61 4.50 3.20 23.54
C GLU A 61 3.20 3.83 23.04
N ARG A 62 3.25 4.64 21.97
CA ARG A 62 2.06 5.29 21.38
C ARG A 62 0.99 4.29 20.96
N ILE A 63 1.35 3.23 20.25
CA ILE A 63 0.39 2.21 19.76
C ILE A 63 -0.28 1.41 20.88
N ASN A 64 0.29 1.48 22.07
CA ASN A 64 -0.20 0.83 23.29
C ASN A 64 -0.77 1.86 24.28
N THR A 65 -0.89 3.13 23.88
CA THR A 65 -1.40 4.19 24.75
C THR A 65 -2.92 4.27 24.64
N VAL A 66 -3.57 4.24 25.79
CA VAL A 66 -4.97 4.63 25.99
C VAL A 66 -4.97 6.01 26.62
N CYS A 67 -5.63 6.96 25.97
CA CYS A 67 -5.75 8.34 26.43
C CYS A 67 -7.16 8.57 26.98
N LEU A 68 -7.26 8.74 28.30
CA LEU A 68 -8.51 9.07 28.98
C LEU A 68 -8.65 10.59 29.01
N VAL A 69 -9.59 11.12 28.25
CA VAL A 69 -9.80 12.56 28.12
C VAL A 69 -11.07 12.95 28.86
N ASP A 70 -10.91 13.74 29.90
CA ASP A 70 -12.01 14.26 30.69
C ASP A 70 -12.69 15.45 30.01
N LEU A 71 -13.95 15.27 29.63
CA LEU A 71 -14.81 16.27 29.01
C LEU A 71 -16.03 16.59 29.91
N THR A 72 -16.01 16.19 31.18
CA THR A 72 -17.17 16.31 32.08
C THR A 72 -17.53 17.74 32.43
N GLN A 73 -16.56 18.66 32.39
CA GLN A 73 -16.76 20.09 32.63
C GLN A 73 -17.31 20.84 31.40
N GLN A 74 -17.36 20.21 30.22
CA GLN A 74 -17.89 20.84 29.02
C GLN A 74 -19.42 20.75 28.99
N ALA A 75 -20.09 21.85 28.67
CA ALA A 75 -21.54 21.96 28.77
C ALA A 75 -22.26 20.86 27.95
N PRO A 76 -23.31 20.23 28.50
CA PRO A 76 -24.06 19.17 27.84
C PRO A 76 -24.93 19.74 26.70
N GLY A 77 -24.34 19.95 25.54
CA GLY A 77 -25.04 20.43 24.34
C GLY A 77 -24.25 20.30 23.03
N ILE A 78 -23.12 19.58 23.06
CA ILE A 78 -22.12 19.56 21.99
C ILE A 78 -22.50 18.50 20.95
N GLY A 79 -23.51 18.80 20.15
CA GLY A 79 -23.77 18.10 18.87
C GLY A 79 -22.77 18.50 17.78
N ASP A 80 -22.19 19.70 17.89
CA ASP A 80 -21.10 20.13 17.01
C ASP A 80 -19.77 19.59 17.53
N ALA A 81 -19.23 18.56 16.89
CA ALA A 81 -17.85 18.11 17.11
C ALA A 81 -16.81 19.25 16.95
N GLU A 82 -17.17 20.33 16.23
CA GLU A 82 -16.39 21.56 16.10
C GLU A 82 -16.41 22.44 17.36
N GLN A 83 -17.39 22.28 18.26
CA GLN A 83 -17.53 23.01 19.53
C GLN A 83 -16.85 22.31 20.72
N LEU A 84 -16.10 21.23 20.51
CA LEU A 84 -15.11 20.66 21.47
C LEU A 84 -13.90 21.62 21.65
N VAL A 85 -14.19 22.91 21.81
CA VAL A 85 -13.27 24.06 21.76
C VAL A 85 -12.65 24.30 23.11
N LYS A 86 -11.31 24.31 23.07
CA LYS A 86 -10.29 24.89 23.95
C LYS A 86 -10.45 24.68 25.47
N PRO A 87 -9.39 24.15 26.13
CA PRO A 87 -8.01 24.17 25.64
C PRO A 87 -7.49 22.82 25.08
N ILE A 88 -8.23 21.72 25.24
CA ILE A 88 -7.72 20.35 24.95
C ILE A 88 -7.86 19.89 23.49
N ARG A 89 -8.90 20.34 22.76
CA ARG A 89 -9.16 19.99 21.34
C ARG A 89 -9.10 18.46 21.04
N PRO A 90 -9.94 17.63 21.70
CA PRO A 90 -9.90 16.17 21.56
C PRO A 90 -10.07 15.65 20.13
N ALA A 91 -10.91 16.30 19.32
CA ALA A 91 -11.08 15.95 17.90
C ALA A 91 -9.75 16.03 17.13
N GLN A 92 -8.98 17.10 17.37
CA GLN A 92 -7.70 17.31 16.73
C GLN A 92 -6.66 16.26 17.18
N LEU A 93 -6.66 15.90 18.47
CA LEU A 93 -5.79 14.83 18.99
C LEU A 93 -6.13 13.46 18.39
N ALA A 94 -7.42 13.12 18.29
CA ALA A 94 -7.86 11.86 17.70
C ALA A 94 -7.48 11.72 16.21
N LEU A 95 -7.45 12.85 15.47
CA LEU A 95 -6.96 12.88 14.10
C LEU A 95 -5.42 12.84 14.02
N LEU A 96 -4.72 13.51 14.94
CA LEU A 96 -3.26 13.57 14.97
C LEU A 96 -2.61 12.25 15.38
N TYR A 97 -3.25 11.46 16.25
CA TYR A 97 -2.71 10.22 16.82
C TYR A 97 -3.63 9.02 16.57
N PRO A 98 -3.79 8.58 15.31
CA PRO A 98 -4.70 7.50 14.95
C PRO A 98 -4.38 6.16 15.64
N GLU A 99 -3.15 5.96 16.10
CA GLU A 99 -2.73 4.77 16.83
C GLU A 99 -3.11 4.76 18.32
N VAL A 100 -3.37 5.94 18.90
CA VAL A 100 -3.73 6.09 20.31
C VAL A 100 -5.22 5.80 20.46
N TYR A 101 -5.56 5.05 21.51
CA TYR A 101 -6.96 4.77 21.82
C TYR A 101 -7.53 5.84 22.74
N PHE A 102 -8.34 6.73 22.20
CA PHE A 102 -8.99 7.80 22.97
C PHE A 102 -10.30 7.31 23.61
N ILE A 103 -10.46 7.57 24.91
CA ILE A 103 -11.70 7.36 25.65
C ILE A 103 -12.08 8.69 26.31
N PHE A 104 -13.24 9.22 25.93
CA PHE A 104 -13.80 10.48 26.37
C PHE A 104 -14.75 10.23 27.55
N LEU A 105 -14.44 10.84 28.69
CA LEU A 105 -15.28 10.82 29.88
C LEU A 105 -16.26 11.99 29.78
N VAL A 106 -17.55 11.69 29.79
CA VAL A 106 -18.60 12.68 29.61
C VAL A 106 -19.61 12.61 30.75
N TYR A 107 -20.32 13.72 30.99
CA TYR A 107 -21.45 13.71 31.93
C TYR A 107 -22.66 12.97 31.35
N LYS A 108 -22.87 13.08 30.03
CA LYS A 108 -23.95 12.46 29.28
C LYS A 108 -23.43 12.00 27.92
N LEU A 109 -23.83 10.80 27.47
CA LEU A 109 -23.47 10.29 26.14
C LEU A 109 -24.02 11.22 25.05
N PRO A 110 -23.23 11.47 24.00
CA PRO A 110 -23.70 12.31 22.90
C PRO A 110 -24.69 11.52 22.03
N THR A 111 -25.78 12.16 21.62
CA THR A 111 -26.87 11.52 20.85
C THR A 111 -26.63 11.50 19.35
N ASP A 112 -25.73 12.34 18.85
CA ASP A 112 -25.55 12.57 17.42
C ASP A 112 -24.50 11.63 16.79
N TYR A 113 -23.87 10.80 17.60
CA TYR A 113 -22.86 9.82 17.17
C TYR A 113 -23.52 8.48 16.90
N SER A 114 -22.95 7.73 15.96
CA SER A 114 -23.35 6.34 15.74
C SER A 114 -23.00 5.48 16.95
N ASP A 115 -23.80 4.43 17.19
CA ASP A 115 -23.62 3.51 18.31
C ASP A 115 -22.16 3.01 18.46
N PRO A 116 -21.44 2.62 17.38
CA PRO A 116 -20.04 2.17 17.52
C PRO A 116 -19.08 3.24 18.04
N ILE A 117 -19.27 4.52 17.68
CA ILE A 117 -18.40 5.60 18.17
C ILE A 117 -18.64 5.81 19.67
N VAL A 118 -19.90 5.91 20.06
CA VAL A 118 -20.31 6.04 21.47
C VAL A 118 -19.75 4.86 22.26
N ASP A 119 -19.95 3.65 21.75
CA ASP A 119 -19.61 2.44 22.49
C ASP A 119 -18.12 2.24 22.73
N TYR A 120 -17.30 2.75 21.82
CA TYR A 120 -15.87 2.52 21.80
C TYR A 120 -15.12 3.68 22.43
N HIS A 121 -15.66 4.89 22.37
CA HIS A 121 -14.91 6.09 22.75
C HIS A 121 -15.56 6.89 23.86
N PHE A 122 -16.81 6.66 24.24
CA PHE A 122 -17.47 7.48 25.25
C PHE A 122 -17.86 6.66 26.47
N VAL A 123 -17.59 7.23 27.64
CA VAL A 123 -18.02 6.66 28.92
C VAL A 123 -18.67 7.76 29.74
N GLU A 124 -19.92 7.55 30.14
CA GLU A 124 -20.55 8.41 31.13
C GLU A 124 -19.91 8.19 32.50
N ILE A 125 -19.71 9.27 33.25
CA ILE A 125 -19.07 9.18 34.57
C ILE A 125 -19.84 8.29 35.57
N ASN A 126 -21.17 8.17 35.40
CA ASN A 126 -22.02 7.26 36.18
C ASN A 126 -21.75 5.76 35.89
N THR A 127 -21.15 5.44 34.75
CA THR A 127 -20.81 4.09 34.27
C THR A 127 -19.30 3.90 34.21
N TRP A 128 -18.56 4.61 35.08
CA TRP A 128 -17.11 4.56 35.20
C TRP A 128 -16.46 3.16 35.11
N PRO A 129 -17.04 2.07 35.70
CA PRO A 129 -16.48 0.73 35.54
C PRO A 129 -16.23 0.29 34.09
N ARG A 130 -17.02 0.82 33.13
CA ARG A 130 -16.86 0.59 31.69
C ARG A 130 -15.49 1.03 31.17
N VAL A 131 -14.84 2.03 31.75
CA VAL A 131 -13.48 2.45 31.35
C VAL A 131 -12.50 1.28 31.47
N PHE A 132 -12.61 0.47 32.52
CA PHE A 132 -11.75 -0.69 32.70
C PHE A 132 -12.04 -1.79 31.69
N GLU A 133 -13.29 -1.94 31.24
CA GLU A 133 -13.64 -2.87 30.18
C GLU A 133 -13.00 -2.46 28.85
N LEU A 134 -13.01 -1.16 28.52
CA LEU A 134 -12.38 -0.63 27.31
C LEU A 134 -10.84 -0.75 27.37
N ILE A 135 -10.22 -0.43 28.50
CA ILE A 135 -8.77 -0.63 28.68
C ILE A 135 -8.42 -2.12 28.60
N LYS A 136 -9.21 -2.99 29.23
CA LYS A 136 -9.03 -4.45 29.14
C LYS A 136 -9.18 -4.94 27.70
N ARG A 137 -10.14 -4.40 26.93
CA ARG A 137 -10.29 -4.71 25.51
C ARG A 137 -9.05 -4.29 24.71
N HIS A 138 -8.51 -3.10 24.96
CA HIS A 138 -7.27 -2.65 24.33
C HIS A 138 -6.08 -3.57 24.66
N ASN A 139 -5.94 -3.99 25.92
CA ASN A 139 -4.93 -4.98 26.32
C ASN A 139 -5.11 -6.32 25.60
N ASN A 140 -6.36 -6.72 25.40
CA ASN A 140 -6.72 -7.94 24.66
C ASN A 140 -6.57 -7.80 23.13
N GLY A 141 -5.92 -6.74 22.64
CA GLY A 141 -5.50 -6.62 21.24
C GLY A 141 -6.31 -5.65 20.39
N PHE A 142 -7.36 -5.01 20.92
CA PHE A 142 -8.11 -4.01 20.15
C PHE A 142 -7.23 -2.81 19.76
N ARG A 143 -7.22 -2.43 18.48
CA ARG A 143 -6.47 -1.28 17.95
C ARG A 143 -7.36 -0.42 17.04
N ASN A 144 -7.24 0.89 17.22
CA ASN A 144 -7.98 1.96 16.50
C ASN A 144 -7.37 2.30 15.11
N TRP A 145 -6.33 1.60 14.66
CA TRP A 145 -5.50 2.08 13.55
C TRP A 145 -6.30 2.37 12.29
N TYR A 146 -7.26 1.52 11.95
CA TYR A 146 -8.04 1.62 10.71
C TYR A 146 -9.48 2.09 10.94
N ASP A 147 -9.67 2.96 11.94
CA ASP A 147 -10.92 3.66 12.25
C ASP A 147 -12.12 2.72 12.38
N ALA A 148 -11.94 1.61 13.10
CA ALA A 148 -12.96 0.57 13.27
C ALA A 148 -14.30 1.13 13.80
N SER A 149 -14.24 2.10 14.73
CA SER A 149 -15.43 2.78 15.26
C SER A 149 -16.04 3.79 14.29
N GLY A 150 -15.25 4.34 13.36
CA GLY A 150 -15.66 5.44 12.48
C GLY A 150 -15.47 6.84 13.07
N LEU A 151 -14.84 6.96 14.25
CA LEU A 151 -14.59 8.24 14.91
C LEU A 151 -13.82 9.21 13.99
N ARG A 152 -12.72 8.78 13.37
CA ARG A 152 -11.90 9.69 12.53
C ARG A 152 -12.65 10.09 11.27
N SER A 153 -13.35 9.16 10.63
CA SER A 153 -14.17 9.44 9.46
C SER A 153 -15.30 10.43 9.76
N PHE A 154 -15.91 10.33 10.96
CA PHE A 154 -16.87 11.31 11.45
C PHE A 154 -16.22 12.69 11.65
N LEU A 155 -15.07 12.75 12.35
CA LEU A 155 -14.36 14.02 12.64
C LEU A 155 -13.86 14.73 11.37
N ARG A 156 -13.50 13.98 10.33
CA ARG A 156 -13.11 14.56 9.02
C ARG A 156 -14.30 15.15 8.25
N LYS A 157 -15.54 14.83 8.65
CA LYS A 157 -16.78 15.12 7.92
C LYS A 157 -16.76 14.58 6.49
N ASP A 158 -16.10 13.44 6.26
CA ASP A 158 -15.88 12.94 4.90
C ASP A 158 -17.13 12.33 4.25
N ASN A 159 -18.17 12.01 5.02
CA ASN A 159 -19.37 11.36 4.50
C ASN A 159 -20.59 11.59 5.40
N GLU A 160 -21.11 12.81 5.49
CA GLU A 160 -22.39 13.05 6.20
C GLU A 160 -23.58 12.22 5.65
N LYS A 161 -23.41 11.48 4.54
CA LYS A 161 -24.49 10.70 3.91
C LYS A 161 -24.18 9.24 3.54
N LYS A 162 -22.92 8.77 3.59
CA LYS A 162 -22.59 7.40 3.16
C LYS A 162 -22.07 6.59 4.33
N LYS A 163 -22.85 5.59 4.76
CA LYS A 163 -22.41 4.58 5.73
C LYS A 163 -21.16 3.91 5.18
N LEU A 164 -20.03 4.05 5.88
CA LEU A 164 -18.80 3.36 5.53
C LEU A 164 -18.95 1.88 5.85
N ASN A 165 -18.58 1.05 4.88
CA ASN A 165 -18.54 -0.39 5.04
C ASN A 165 -17.59 -0.78 6.18
N LEU A 166 -17.89 -1.88 6.86
CA LEU A 166 -17.07 -2.44 7.92
C LEU A 166 -16.40 -3.72 7.44
N ALA A 167 -15.12 -3.87 7.73
CA ALA A 167 -14.34 -5.05 7.44
C ALA A 167 -13.53 -5.52 8.65
N GLY A 168 -13.05 -6.76 8.60
CA GLY A 168 -12.21 -7.34 9.65
C GLY A 168 -11.01 -8.07 9.05
N ALA A 169 -9.81 -7.79 9.56
CA ALA A 169 -8.60 -8.58 9.31
C ALA A 169 -8.36 -9.49 10.53
N ILE A 170 -8.27 -10.80 10.31
CA ILE A 170 -8.12 -11.83 11.35
C ILE A 170 -6.85 -12.61 11.06
N ASP A 171 -5.84 -12.41 11.89
CA ASP A 171 -4.52 -13.05 11.76
C ASP A 171 -3.78 -12.91 13.11
N GLU A 172 -3.04 -13.93 13.56
CA GLU A 172 -2.18 -13.84 14.75
C GLU A 172 -0.81 -13.21 14.45
N GLU A 173 -0.35 -13.30 13.20
CA GLU A 173 0.93 -12.75 12.80
C GLU A 173 0.79 -11.25 12.61
N LYS A 174 1.46 -10.48 13.48
CA LYS A 174 1.32 -9.02 13.53
C LYS A 174 1.54 -8.35 12.18
N ALA A 175 2.57 -8.75 11.42
CA ALA A 175 2.85 -8.16 10.12
C ALA A 175 1.70 -8.41 9.11
N CYS A 176 1.19 -9.64 9.04
CA CYS A 176 0.05 -10.00 8.20
C CYS A 176 -1.23 -9.26 8.63
N LEU A 177 -1.49 -9.22 9.94
CA LEU A 177 -2.65 -8.55 10.51
C LEU A 177 -2.68 -7.06 10.15
N LEU A 178 -1.57 -6.35 10.34
CA LEU A 178 -1.46 -4.93 10.03
C LEU A 178 -1.52 -4.66 8.53
N MET A 179 -0.81 -5.45 7.72
CA MET A 179 -0.87 -5.33 6.26
C MET A 179 -2.30 -5.53 5.73
N ASN A 180 -3.02 -6.53 6.24
CA ASN A 180 -4.39 -6.83 5.83
C ASN A 180 -5.39 -5.78 6.30
N GLY A 181 -5.27 -5.34 7.56
CA GLY A 181 -6.09 -4.24 8.08
C GLY A 181 -5.89 -2.96 7.28
N TYR A 182 -4.64 -2.63 6.95
CA TYR A 182 -4.31 -1.48 6.10
C TYR A 182 -4.86 -1.65 4.68
N THR A 183 -4.75 -2.83 4.10
CA THR A 183 -5.31 -3.11 2.75
C THR A 183 -6.82 -2.87 2.73
N LEU A 184 -7.56 -3.33 3.74
CA LEU A 184 -8.99 -3.06 3.86
C LEU A 184 -9.28 -1.56 4.01
N TYR A 185 -8.53 -0.88 4.88
CA TYR A 185 -8.66 0.56 5.10
C TYR A 185 -8.39 1.37 3.83
N ARG A 186 -7.35 0.97 3.10
CA ARG A 186 -6.98 1.54 1.81
C ARG A 186 -8.15 1.50 0.82
N TRP A 187 -8.89 0.41 0.78
CA TRP A 187 -10.06 0.27 -0.10
C TRP A 187 -11.36 0.87 0.47
N GLY A 188 -11.26 1.75 1.47
CA GLY A 188 -12.37 2.56 1.95
C GLY A 188 -13.27 1.87 2.98
N TYR A 189 -12.81 0.77 3.58
CA TYR A 189 -13.49 0.13 4.69
C TYR A 189 -13.00 0.70 6.01
N ARG A 190 -13.88 0.77 7.01
CA ARG A 190 -13.45 0.78 8.41
C ARG A 190 -13.01 -0.64 8.74
N ALA A 191 -11.84 -0.83 9.34
CA ALA A 191 -11.31 -2.17 9.55
C ALA A 191 -10.99 -2.47 11.01
N HIS A 192 -11.52 -3.58 11.51
CA HIS A 192 -11.06 -4.20 12.76
C HIS A 192 -9.83 -5.05 12.49
N VAL A 193 -8.85 -5.01 13.39
CA VAL A 193 -7.75 -5.98 13.44
C VAL A 193 -7.94 -6.91 14.62
N VAL A 194 -8.05 -8.20 14.33
CA VAL A 194 -8.41 -9.24 15.29
C VAL A 194 -7.22 -10.17 15.49
N ALA A 195 -6.40 -9.83 16.50
CA ALA A 195 -5.18 -10.59 16.86
C ALA A 195 -5.40 -11.67 17.92
N THR A 196 -6.59 -11.74 18.51
CA THR A 196 -6.88 -12.58 19.68
C THR A 196 -8.26 -13.22 19.57
N LYS A 197 -8.43 -14.37 20.22
CA LYS A 197 -9.72 -15.04 20.35
C LYS A 197 -10.71 -14.17 21.13
N ALA A 198 -10.25 -13.48 22.17
CA ALA A 198 -11.12 -12.61 22.97
C ALA A 198 -11.78 -11.52 22.11
N GLU A 199 -11.01 -10.88 21.21
CA GLU A 199 -11.57 -9.87 20.31
C GLU A 199 -12.42 -10.51 19.21
N MET A 200 -12.02 -11.68 18.68
CA MET A 200 -12.82 -12.43 17.72
C MET A 200 -14.20 -12.78 18.28
N LYS A 201 -14.26 -13.31 19.51
CA LYS A 201 -15.53 -13.62 20.18
C LYS A 201 -16.40 -12.38 20.36
N ARG A 202 -15.81 -11.28 20.82
CA ARG A 202 -16.53 -10.01 21.01
C ARG A 202 -17.15 -9.48 19.71
N LEU A 203 -16.43 -9.60 18.59
CA LEU A 203 -16.84 -9.06 17.30
C LEU A 203 -17.72 -9.99 16.46
N PHE A 204 -17.78 -11.30 16.77
CA PHE A 204 -18.50 -12.25 15.92
C PHE A 204 -19.56 -13.10 16.66
N ASP A 205 -19.82 -12.82 17.95
CA ASP A 205 -20.97 -13.34 18.71
C ASP A 205 -22.30 -12.63 18.31
N ASN A 206 -23.44 -13.11 18.81
CA ASN A 206 -24.80 -12.76 18.32
C ASN A 206 -25.11 -11.24 18.26
N ASP A 207 -24.59 -10.43 19.18
CA ASP A 207 -24.91 -8.99 19.28
C ASP A 207 -23.93 -8.07 18.52
N ALA A 208 -23.00 -8.64 17.76
CA ALA A 208 -21.90 -7.86 17.21
C ALA A 208 -22.24 -7.03 15.94
N GLU A 209 -21.28 -6.27 15.42
CA GLU A 209 -21.44 -5.51 14.19
C GLU A 209 -21.54 -6.43 12.96
N CYS A 210 -22.28 -6.02 11.93
CA CYS A 210 -22.29 -6.73 10.65
C CYS A 210 -21.08 -6.32 9.80
N PHE A 211 -20.28 -7.30 9.39
CA PHE A 211 -19.13 -7.11 8.51
C PHE A 211 -19.52 -7.29 7.04
N ASP A 212 -19.06 -6.41 6.18
CA ASP A 212 -19.23 -6.53 4.72
C ASP A 212 -18.16 -7.44 4.11
N LEU A 213 -16.96 -7.43 4.69
CA LEU A 213 -15.80 -8.15 4.19
C LEU A 213 -14.89 -8.62 5.33
N ILE A 214 -14.39 -9.84 5.25
CA ILE A 214 -13.42 -10.38 6.20
C ILE A 214 -12.20 -10.90 5.43
N PHE A 215 -11.03 -10.54 5.92
CA PHE A 215 -9.72 -11.02 5.46
C PHE A 215 -9.16 -11.91 6.57
N GLU A 216 -9.12 -13.22 6.35
CA GLU A 216 -8.93 -14.18 7.43
C GLU A 216 -7.87 -15.20 7.07
N ASP A 217 -6.92 -15.40 7.99
CA ASP A 217 -6.00 -16.52 7.91
C ASP A 217 -6.72 -17.84 8.22
N LEU A 218 -6.42 -18.88 7.45
CA LEU A 218 -6.86 -20.23 7.74
C LEU A 218 -6.02 -20.92 8.80
N ASP A 219 -4.77 -20.49 8.99
CA ASP A 219 -3.84 -21.19 9.87
C ASP A 219 -3.79 -20.58 11.30
N LEU A 220 -4.93 -20.04 11.79
CA LEU A 220 -5.00 -19.22 13.02
C LEU A 220 -4.46 -19.89 14.28
N ARG A 221 -3.58 -19.17 14.99
CA ARG A 221 -2.97 -19.56 16.27
C ARG A 221 -2.88 -18.38 17.24
N PHE A 222 -4.04 -17.85 17.64
CA PHE A 222 -4.08 -16.72 18.57
C PHE A 222 -3.28 -16.96 19.87
N PRO A 223 -2.59 -15.92 20.38
CA PRO A 223 -1.74 -16.02 21.56
C PRO A 223 -2.51 -16.27 22.87
N ASP A 224 -3.82 -16.02 22.89
CA ASP A 224 -4.71 -16.26 24.03
C ASP A 224 -5.46 -17.60 23.96
N LEU A 225 -5.15 -18.45 22.98
CA LEU A 225 -5.65 -19.83 22.91
C LEU A 225 -4.81 -20.77 23.78
N GLY A 226 -5.49 -21.62 24.56
CA GLY A 226 -4.84 -22.83 25.08
C GLY A 226 -4.60 -23.86 23.98
N GLU A 227 -3.54 -24.68 24.10
CA GLU A 227 -3.17 -25.68 23.07
C GLU A 227 -4.33 -26.59 22.64
N LYS A 228 -5.19 -27.00 23.58
CA LYS A 228 -6.36 -27.85 23.31
C LYS A 228 -7.54 -27.09 22.71
N GLU A 229 -7.62 -25.78 22.94
CA GLU A 229 -8.75 -24.96 22.48
C GLU A 229 -8.65 -24.65 20.99
N GLY A 230 -7.45 -24.45 20.45
CA GLY A 230 -7.25 -24.12 19.02
C GLY A 230 -7.81 -25.19 18.08
N VAL A 231 -7.58 -26.46 18.42
CA VAL A 231 -8.12 -27.61 17.67
C VAL A 231 -9.64 -27.70 17.81
N ASN A 232 -10.16 -27.56 19.04
CA ASN A 232 -11.59 -27.69 19.32
C ASN A 232 -12.43 -26.59 18.65
N LEU A 233 -11.87 -25.39 18.49
CA LEU A 233 -12.56 -24.27 17.84
C LEU A 233 -12.48 -24.32 16.30
N GLY A 234 -11.76 -25.31 15.74
CA GLY A 234 -11.47 -25.37 14.31
C GLY A 234 -10.71 -24.13 13.85
N LEU A 235 -9.80 -23.62 14.69
CA LEU A 235 -8.92 -22.52 14.32
C LEU A 235 -7.64 -23.04 13.68
N THR A 236 -7.20 -24.24 14.04
CA THR A 236 -6.04 -24.90 13.45
C THR A 236 -6.46 -26.23 12.82
N PRO A 237 -5.98 -26.57 11.60
CA PRO A 237 -6.18 -27.91 11.05
C PRO A 237 -5.58 -28.96 12.00
N PRO A 238 -6.22 -30.14 12.17
CA PRO A 238 -5.69 -31.18 13.04
C PRO A 238 -4.30 -31.61 12.56
N ASN A 239 -3.30 -31.55 13.46
CA ASN A 239 -1.95 -32.03 13.15
C ASN A 239 -1.97 -33.56 12.98
N GLU A 240 -1.27 -34.06 11.95
CA GLU A 240 -1.14 -35.50 11.67
C GLU A 240 -0.50 -36.30 12.84
N SER A 241 0.21 -35.63 13.76
CA SER A 241 1.06 -36.27 14.76
C SER A 241 0.42 -36.54 16.13
N THR A 242 -0.79 -36.06 16.43
CA THR A 242 -1.41 -36.20 17.77
C THR A 242 -2.52 -37.27 17.82
N SER A 243 -2.09 -38.54 17.76
CA SER A 243 -2.64 -39.74 18.42
C SER A 243 -4.14 -40.14 18.35
N ASN A 244 -4.35 -41.39 17.91
CA ASN A 244 -5.25 -42.43 18.44
C ASN A 244 -6.79 -42.29 18.36
N LYS A 245 -7.36 -41.14 18.03
CA LYS A 245 -8.77 -41.03 17.64
C LYS A 245 -8.88 -40.33 16.29
N GLN A 246 -8.49 -41.03 15.23
CA GLN A 246 -8.78 -40.62 13.86
C GLN A 246 -10.31 -40.61 13.67
N THR A 247 -10.93 -39.44 13.80
CA THR A 247 -11.88 -39.08 12.75
C THR A 247 -11.05 -39.01 11.47
N GLU A 248 -11.14 -40.03 10.63
CA GLU A 248 -10.44 -40.09 9.34
C GLU A 248 -10.86 -38.91 8.47
N TYR A 249 -10.16 -37.78 8.57
CA TYR A 249 -10.14 -36.82 7.47
C TYR A 249 -9.33 -37.47 6.36
N LYS A 250 -10.02 -38.02 5.36
CA LYS A 250 -9.39 -38.76 4.26
C LYS A 250 -8.60 -37.82 3.34
N THR A 251 -8.96 -36.53 3.33
CA THR A 251 -8.34 -35.52 2.48
C THR A 251 -8.12 -34.20 3.23
N GLN A 252 -7.14 -33.42 2.75
CA GLN A 252 -6.91 -32.05 3.21
C GLN A 252 -8.15 -31.16 3.03
N SER A 253 -8.92 -31.39 1.97
CA SER A 253 -10.20 -30.75 1.71
C SER A 253 -11.19 -30.93 2.85
N ASP A 254 -11.28 -32.14 3.42
CA ASP A 254 -12.17 -32.42 4.55
C ASP A 254 -11.77 -31.63 5.80
N CYS A 255 -10.46 -31.46 6.05
CA CYS A 255 -9.96 -30.64 7.15
C CYS A 255 -10.34 -29.17 7.01
N ILE A 256 -10.18 -28.59 5.81
CA ILE A 256 -10.53 -27.18 5.54
C ILE A 256 -12.04 -26.97 5.71
N LYS A 257 -12.86 -27.89 5.19
CA LYS A 257 -14.33 -27.83 5.34
C LYS A 257 -14.75 -27.90 6.80
N ALA A 258 -14.16 -28.82 7.56
CA ALA A 258 -14.43 -28.94 8.99
C ALA A 258 -14.01 -27.67 9.75
N CYS A 259 -12.84 -27.11 9.44
CA CYS A 259 -12.35 -25.84 9.98
C CYS A 259 -13.35 -24.70 9.73
N LEU A 260 -13.75 -24.48 8.48
CA LEU A 260 -14.69 -23.42 8.11
C LEU A 260 -16.07 -23.60 8.75
N LYS A 261 -16.57 -24.84 8.81
CA LYS A 261 -17.84 -25.16 9.48
C LYS A 261 -17.78 -24.91 10.99
N ASN A 262 -16.70 -25.34 11.64
CA ASN A 262 -16.50 -25.12 13.08
C ASN A 262 -16.40 -23.62 13.40
N ARG A 263 -15.69 -22.84 12.58
CA ARG A 263 -15.66 -21.37 12.74
C ARG A 263 -17.03 -20.73 12.58
N ALA A 264 -17.77 -21.08 11.53
CA ALA A 264 -19.14 -20.57 11.35
C ALA A 264 -20.09 -20.96 12.50
N THR A 265 -19.86 -22.10 13.14
CA THR A 265 -20.64 -22.55 14.30
C THR A 265 -20.27 -21.79 15.58
N ASN A 266 -18.97 -21.58 15.82
CA ASN A 266 -18.48 -20.90 17.02
C ASN A 266 -18.59 -19.36 16.94
N PHE A 267 -18.62 -18.81 15.73
CA PHE A 267 -18.66 -17.38 15.45
C PHE A 267 -19.79 -17.13 14.44
N CYS A 268 -21.01 -17.04 14.93
CA CYS A 268 -22.22 -17.11 14.12
C CYS A 268 -22.24 -16.07 12.99
N LYS A 269 -21.64 -14.89 13.17
CA LYS A 269 -21.61 -13.84 12.13
C LYS A 269 -20.64 -14.12 10.98
N LEU A 270 -19.78 -15.13 11.11
CA LEU A 270 -19.01 -15.65 9.98
C LEU A 270 -19.85 -16.55 9.06
N SER A 271 -21.04 -16.96 9.51
CA SER A 271 -21.98 -17.71 8.67
C SER A 271 -22.77 -16.78 7.78
N LYS A 272 -22.83 -17.11 6.48
CA LYS A 272 -23.71 -16.42 5.52
C LYS A 272 -25.19 -16.55 5.85
N ASP A 273 -25.57 -17.60 6.59
CA ASP A 273 -26.96 -17.75 7.04
C ASP A 273 -27.39 -16.55 7.90
N ASN A 274 -26.43 -15.95 8.63
CA ASN A 274 -26.65 -14.78 9.46
C ASN A 274 -26.27 -13.47 8.75
N ASN A 275 -25.39 -13.53 7.73
CA ASN A 275 -24.99 -12.37 6.95
C ASN A 275 -24.80 -12.72 5.46
N PRO A 276 -25.87 -12.72 4.65
CA PRO A 276 -25.81 -13.12 3.24
C PRO A 276 -24.88 -12.26 2.38
N ALA A 277 -24.66 -11.00 2.78
CA ALA A 277 -23.81 -10.04 2.08
C ALA A 277 -22.31 -10.21 2.39
N LEU A 278 -21.96 -11.00 3.42
CA LEU A 278 -20.59 -11.20 3.85
C LEU A 278 -19.74 -11.81 2.72
N LYS A 279 -18.64 -11.13 2.42
CA LYS A 279 -17.55 -11.65 1.59
C LYS A 279 -16.37 -12.04 2.47
N ARG A 280 -15.67 -13.12 2.13
CA ARG A 280 -14.47 -13.60 2.82
C ARG A 280 -13.33 -13.75 1.83
N ILE A 281 -12.17 -13.24 2.21
CA ILE A 281 -10.89 -13.47 1.56
C ILE A 281 -10.12 -14.38 2.50
N LEU A 282 -9.90 -15.62 2.08
CA LEU A 282 -9.16 -16.59 2.87
C LEU A 282 -7.70 -16.56 2.46
N VAL A 283 -6.84 -16.45 3.46
CA VAL A 283 -5.39 -16.49 3.32
C VAL A 283 -4.93 -17.82 3.88
N SER A 284 -4.04 -18.51 3.19
CA SER A 284 -3.45 -19.73 3.71
C SER A 284 -2.04 -19.92 3.19
N SER A 285 -1.20 -20.62 3.94
CA SER A 285 0.09 -21.13 3.44
C SER A 285 -0.05 -22.13 2.28
N ARG A 286 -1.28 -22.61 2.00
CA ARG A 286 -1.57 -23.65 1.00
C ARG A 286 -2.64 -23.16 0.00
N LYS A 287 -2.72 -23.83 -1.16
CA LYS A 287 -3.78 -23.60 -2.13
C LYS A 287 -5.06 -24.34 -1.68
N ILE A 288 -6.15 -23.61 -1.51
CA ILE A 288 -7.51 -24.04 -1.12
C ILE A 288 -8.36 -24.36 -2.37
N GLY A 289 -8.10 -23.76 -3.53
CA GLY A 289 -9.08 -23.68 -4.62
C GLY A 289 -9.47 -25.01 -5.26
N LYS A 290 -8.64 -26.05 -5.10
CA LYS A 290 -8.97 -27.42 -5.52
C LYS A 290 -9.83 -28.18 -4.51
N ASP A 291 -9.89 -27.68 -3.27
CA ASP A 291 -10.46 -28.36 -2.12
C ASP A 291 -11.93 -27.98 -1.87
N LEU A 292 -12.41 -26.85 -2.40
CA LEU A 292 -13.80 -26.39 -2.23
C LEU A 292 -14.51 -26.29 -3.58
N ASN A 293 -15.69 -26.92 -3.68
CA ASN A 293 -16.54 -26.74 -4.86
C ASN A 293 -17.27 -25.38 -4.85
N ASP A 294 -17.76 -24.92 -6.00
CA ASP A 294 -18.41 -23.60 -6.13
C ASP A 294 -19.58 -23.38 -5.16
N LYS A 295 -20.30 -24.45 -4.81
CA LYS A 295 -21.42 -24.39 -3.85
C LYS A 295 -20.91 -24.12 -2.44
N GLU A 296 -19.84 -24.80 -2.02
CA GLU A 296 -19.18 -24.59 -0.73
C GLU A 296 -18.57 -23.19 -0.64
N GLN A 297 -17.89 -22.73 -1.70
CA GLN A 297 -17.36 -21.37 -1.77
C GLN A 297 -18.47 -20.33 -1.59
N LYS A 298 -19.59 -20.51 -2.30
CA LYS A 298 -20.78 -19.64 -2.15
C LYS A 298 -21.38 -19.69 -0.76
N ASN A 299 -21.51 -20.88 -0.15
CA ASN A 299 -22.05 -21.05 1.19
C ASN A 299 -21.20 -20.38 2.27
N HIS A 300 -19.87 -20.41 2.12
CA HIS A 300 -18.96 -19.74 3.05
C HIS A 300 -18.70 -18.28 2.73
N GLY A 301 -19.20 -17.76 1.60
CA GLY A 301 -18.95 -16.39 1.19
C GLY A 301 -17.54 -16.13 0.71
N LEU A 302 -16.85 -17.18 0.27
CA LEU A 302 -15.52 -17.04 -0.31
C LEU A 302 -15.61 -16.19 -1.57
N ALA A 303 -14.90 -15.06 -1.54
CA ALA A 303 -14.79 -14.13 -2.66
C ALA A 303 -13.42 -14.26 -3.34
N ALA A 304 -12.36 -14.47 -2.57
CA ALA A 304 -11.02 -14.78 -3.08
C ALA A 304 -10.25 -15.67 -2.11
N GLU A 305 -9.23 -16.32 -2.67
CA GLU A 305 -8.23 -17.07 -1.96
C GLU A 305 -6.84 -16.52 -2.29
N LEU A 306 -6.05 -16.29 -1.24
CA LEU A 306 -4.65 -15.93 -1.31
C LEU A 306 -3.78 -17.02 -0.70
N THR A 307 -2.66 -17.29 -1.35
CA THR A 307 -1.63 -18.17 -0.82
C THR A 307 -0.51 -17.32 -0.23
N LYS A 308 -0.16 -17.51 1.04
CA LYS A 308 1.02 -16.88 1.66
C LYS A 308 2.27 -17.46 1.00
N PRO A 309 3.26 -16.62 0.68
CA PRO A 309 3.23 -15.15 0.69
C PRO A 309 2.49 -14.58 -0.55
N TYR A 310 1.73 -13.50 -0.36
CA TYR A 310 1.02 -12.79 -1.44
C TYR A 310 1.54 -11.34 -1.58
N CYS A 311 1.10 -10.68 -2.66
CA CYS A 311 1.68 -9.47 -3.25
C CYS A 311 1.39 -8.15 -2.52
N GLY A 312 1.02 -8.19 -1.23
CA GLY A 312 0.46 -7.03 -0.55
C GLY A 312 -0.87 -6.58 -1.15
N HIS A 313 -1.10 -5.26 -1.23
CA HIS A 313 -2.41 -4.70 -1.61
C HIS A 313 -2.64 -4.62 -3.12
N PHE A 314 -1.61 -4.86 -3.94
CA PHE A 314 -1.70 -4.90 -5.40
C PHE A 314 -1.90 -6.30 -5.98
N ASP A 315 -2.11 -7.31 -5.13
CA ASP A 315 -2.43 -8.66 -5.60
C ASP A 315 -3.64 -8.63 -6.56
N PRO A 316 -3.52 -9.16 -7.79
CA PRO A 316 -4.60 -9.12 -8.78
C PRO A 316 -5.92 -9.68 -8.25
N LYS A 317 -5.87 -10.77 -7.47
CA LYS A 317 -7.07 -11.41 -6.90
C LYS A 317 -7.74 -10.52 -5.86
N LEU A 318 -6.95 -9.74 -5.12
CA LEU A 318 -7.51 -8.75 -4.19
C LEU A 318 -8.24 -7.65 -4.94
N ARG A 319 -7.68 -7.15 -6.04
CA ARG A 319 -8.31 -6.09 -6.85
C ARG A 319 -9.61 -6.53 -7.51
N GLU A 320 -9.80 -7.81 -7.78
CA GLU A 320 -11.06 -8.35 -8.29
C GLU A 320 -12.18 -8.35 -7.24
N VAL A 321 -11.83 -8.56 -5.96
CA VAL A 321 -12.81 -8.66 -4.86
C VAL A 321 -13.07 -7.33 -4.19
N LEU A 322 -11.99 -6.60 -3.91
CA LEU A 322 -12.02 -5.26 -3.36
C LEU A 322 -12.55 -4.34 -4.46
N ARG A 323 -13.36 -3.36 -4.10
CA ARG A 323 -13.99 -2.48 -5.11
C ARG A 323 -12.90 -1.95 -6.05
N PRO A 324 -13.08 -2.06 -7.38
CA PRO A 324 -12.05 -1.65 -8.34
C PRO A 324 -11.77 -0.15 -8.28
N ASP A 325 -12.72 0.62 -7.74
CA ASP A 325 -12.59 2.07 -7.57
C ASP A 325 -11.65 2.39 -6.40
N ASP A 326 -10.53 3.01 -6.73
CA ASP A 326 -9.61 3.60 -5.78
C ASP A 326 -10.30 4.70 -4.95
N CYS A 327 -10.55 4.36 -3.69
CA CYS A 327 -11.25 5.20 -2.73
C CYS A 327 -10.54 6.56 -2.54
N LEU A 328 -9.20 6.59 -2.55
CA LEU A 328 -8.46 7.83 -2.41
C LEU A 328 -8.64 8.72 -3.64
N GLY A 329 -8.50 8.14 -4.84
CA GLY A 329 -8.77 8.84 -6.09
C GLY A 329 -10.20 9.37 -6.19
N GLU A 330 -11.20 8.62 -5.70
CA GLU A 330 -12.59 9.09 -5.64
C GLU A 330 -12.74 10.30 -4.69
N ILE A 331 -12.15 10.27 -3.50
CA ILE A 331 -12.15 11.38 -2.53
C ILE A 331 -11.50 12.63 -3.16
N LEU A 332 -10.33 12.46 -3.79
CA LEU A 332 -9.61 13.56 -4.42
C LEU A 332 -10.39 14.15 -5.61
N ARG A 333 -11.06 13.32 -6.42
CA ARG A 333 -11.92 13.77 -7.53
C ARG A 333 -13.14 14.53 -7.03
N ARG A 334 -13.86 14.01 -6.03
CA ARG A 334 -15.04 14.67 -5.44
C ARG A 334 -14.68 16.04 -4.88
N SER A 335 -13.58 16.14 -4.13
CA SER A 335 -13.16 17.44 -3.60
C SER A 335 -12.83 18.45 -4.69
N ARG A 336 -12.28 18.00 -5.81
CA ARG A 336 -12.04 18.85 -6.98
C ARG A 336 -13.33 19.39 -7.59
N GLU A 337 -14.41 18.62 -7.58
CA GLU A 337 -15.74 19.05 -8.03
C GLU A 337 -16.39 20.02 -7.05
N GLU A 338 -16.27 19.78 -5.74
CA GLU A 338 -16.81 20.62 -4.65
C GLU A 338 -16.15 22.01 -4.57
N LYS A 339 -14.90 22.17 -5.03
CA LYS A 339 -14.21 23.47 -5.09
C LYS A 339 -14.98 24.54 -5.88
N LYS A 340 -15.97 24.17 -6.67
CA LYS A 340 -16.84 25.11 -7.39
C LYS A 340 -17.89 25.80 -6.50
N SER A 341 -18.15 25.33 -5.27
CA SER A 341 -19.34 25.76 -4.51
C SER A 341 -19.18 26.16 -3.03
N VAL A 342 -18.01 26.03 -2.37
CA VAL A 342 -17.96 26.12 -0.89
C VAL A 342 -16.97 27.13 -0.28
N ARG A 343 -17.44 27.74 0.82
CA ARG A 343 -16.97 28.88 1.63
C ARG A 343 -15.68 28.64 2.44
N HIS A 344 -15.01 29.75 2.77
CA HIS A 344 -13.67 29.91 3.36
C HIS A 344 -13.42 29.44 4.82
N GLY A 345 -14.18 28.48 5.36
CA GLY A 345 -14.39 28.36 6.82
C GLY A 345 -13.46 27.50 7.70
N SER A 346 -12.71 26.51 7.20
CA SER A 346 -11.79 25.71 8.04
C SER A 346 -10.51 25.11 7.38
N PRO A 347 -9.85 25.74 6.38
CA PRO A 347 -8.66 25.14 5.76
C PRO A 347 -7.46 24.95 6.71
N TYR A 348 -7.24 25.88 7.63
CA TYR A 348 -5.99 25.95 8.39
C TYR A 348 -5.83 24.81 9.40
N GLU A 349 -6.88 24.45 10.14
CA GLU A 349 -6.78 23.38 11.15
C GLU A 349 -6.56 22.00 10.51
N ARG A 350 -7.24 21.72 9.39
CA ARG A 350 -7.04 20.48 8.64
C ARG A 350 -5.64 20.42 8.03
N GLN A 351 -5.15 21.53 7.50
CA GLN A 351 -3.80 21.63 6.99
C GLN A 351 -2.77 21.40 8.11
N PHE A 352 -2.94 22.02 9.28
CA PHE A 352 -2.06 21.82 10.43
C PHE A 352 -2.01 20.34 10.86
N VAL A 353 -3.16 19.67 10.93
CA VAL A 353 -3.20 18.23 11.25
C VAL A 353 -2.49 17.42 10.18
N ALA A 354 -2.73 17.72 8.90
CA ALA A 354 -2.08 17.02 7.80
C ALA A 354 -0.55 17.21 7.78
N GLU A 355 -0.05 18.43 7.99
CA GLU A 355 1.38 18.72 8.10
C GLU A 355 2.02 17.91 9.24
N ALA A 356 1.39 17.92 10.42
CA ALA A 356 1.89 17.13 11.54
C ALA A 356 1.86 15.61 11.26
N LEU A 357 0.86 15.09 10.55
CA LEU A 357 0.83 13.67 10.14
C LEU A 357 1.94 13.34 9.12
N ILE A 358 2.22 14.24 8.18
CA ILE A 358 3.33 14.13 7.21
C ILE A 358 4.67 14.13 7.94
N ASP A 359 4.90 15.07 8.85
CA ASP A 359 6.14 15.15 9.65
C ASP A 359 6.37 13.89 10.48
N ARG A 360 5.31 13.38 11.12
CA ARG A 360 5.38 12.11 11.87
C ARG A 360 5.69 10.93 10.97
N SER A 361 5.16 10.91 9.75
CA SER A 361 5.43 9.87 8.76
C SER A 361 6.86 9.91 8.22
N HIS A 362 7.43 11.10 8.01
CA HIS A 362 8.86 11.27 7.70
C HIS A 362 9.74 10.67 8.80
N ASN A 363 9.42 10.93 10.07
CA ASN A 363 10.18 10.39 11.20
C ASN A 363 10.10 8.85 11.33
N LEU A 364 9.11 8.21 10.68
CA LEU A 364 9.00 6.75 10.62
C LEU A 364 9.69 6.16 9.39
N TYR A 365 10.03 6.99 8.40
CA TYR A 365 10.73 6.55 7.21
C TYR A 365 12.17 6.18 7.54
N SER A 366 12.53 4.93 7.30
CA SER A 366 13.90 4.41 7.42
C SER A 366 14.09 3.35 6.35
N GLU A 367 15.31 3.18 5.84
CA GLU A 367 15.59 2.14 4.83
C GLU A 367 15.30 0.74 5.41
N ASP A 368 15.61 0.53 6.68
CA ASP A 368 15.36 -0.70 7.45
C ASP A 368 13.96 -0.75 8.09
N ALA A 369 12.98 -0.03 7.54
CA ALA A 369 11.63 0.02 8.11
C ALA A 369 11.01 -1.38 8.17
N THR A 370 10.50 -1.74 9.35
CA THR A 370 9.66 -2.92 9.54
C THR A 370 8.29 -2.73 8.88
N VAL A 371 7.58 -3.82 8.59
CA VAL A 371 6.20 -3.78 8.05
C VAL A 371 5.31 -2.89 8.93
N ASP A 372 5.38 -3.04 10.25
CA ASP A 372 4.58 -2.28 11.21
C ASP A 372 4.78 -0.75 11.08
N THR A 373 6.05 -0.33 11.03
CA THR A 373 6.42 1.09 10.94
C THR A 373 6.07 1.69 9.58
N ALA A 374 6.28 0.93 8.50
CA ALA A 374 5.95 1.35 7.14
C ALA A 374 4.42 1.44 6.94
N VAL A 375 3.66 0.43 7.39
CA VAL A 375 2.18 0.47 7.36
C VAL A 375 1.64 1.65 8.17
N HIS A 376 2.20 1.93 9.34
CA HIS A 376 1.80 3.10 10.13
C HIS A 376 2.15 4.41 9.41
N GLY A 377 3.36 4.51 8.86
CA GLY A 377 3.78 5.66 8.05
C GLY A 377 2.81 5.92 6.90
N ALA A 378 2.38 4.88 6.19
CA ALA A 378 1.38 4.93 5.12
C ALA A 378 -0.01 5.37 5.62
N LEU A 379 -0.45 4.85 6.78
CA LEU A 379 -1.70 5.25 7.41
C LEU A 379 -1.74 6.76 7.71
N LEU A 380 -0.67 7.30 8.30
CA LEU A 380 -0.59 8.73 8.67
C LEU A 380 -0.72 9.62 7.43
N VAL A 381 0.04 9.36 6.37
CA VAL A 381 0.01 10.18 5.14
C VAL A 381 -1.25 9.97 4.32
N ARG A 382 -1.88 8.79 4.39
CA ARG A 382 -3.20 8.57 3.82
C ARG A 382 -4.24 9.46 4.49
N ASP A 383 -4.28 9.48 5.82
CA ASP A 383 -5.19 10.36 6.56
C ASP A 383 -4.88 11.84 6.29
N ALA A 384 -3.59 12.20 6.14
CA ALA A 384 -3.19 13.55 5.72
C ALA A 384 -3.70 13.91 4.31
N LEU A 385 -3.59 13.02 3.32
CA LEU A 385 -4.11 13.24 1.96
C LEU A 385 -5.62 13.44 1.94
N ILE A 386 -6.35 12.65 2.75
CA ILE A 386 -7.81 12.77 2.89
C ILE A 386 -8.18 14.12 3.53
N LEU A 387 -7.39 14.62 4.49
CA LEU A 387 -7.60 15.95 5.09
C LEU A 387 -7.28 17.09 4.11
N LEU A 388 -6.20 16.96 3.34
CA LEU A 388 -5.75 17.96 2.38
C LEU A 388 -6.68 18.07 1.17
N LYS A 389 -7.24 16.95 0.71
CA LYS A 389 -8.12 16.85 -0.46
C LYS A 389 -7.55 17.54 -1.72
N GLY A 390 -6.22 17.54 -1.88
CA GLY A 390 -5.54 18.24 -2.98
C GLY A 390 -5.68 19.78 -2.93
N ASN A 391 -5.99 20.38 -1.77
CA ASN A 391 -6.06 21.84 -1.59
C ASN A 391 -4.68 22.50 -1.65
N THR A 392 -3.69 21.89 -0.98
CA THR A 392 -2.30 22.37 -1.00
C THR A 392 -1.47 21.41 -1.85
N MET A 393 -1.25 21.78 -3.11
CA MET A 393 -0.59 20.93 -4.12
C MET A 393 0.75 20.37 -3.63
N VAL A 394 1.61 21.22 -3.05
CA VAL A 394 2.95 20.83 -2.59
C VAL A 394 2.86 19.77 -1.49
N LEU A 395 2.12 20.05 -0.40
CA LEU A 395 1.92 19.09 0.69
C LEU A 395 1.21 17.81 0.23
N SER A 396 0.28 17.92 -0.72
CA SER A 396 -0.43 16.74 -1.26
C SER A 396 0.50 15.86 -2.10
N LEU A 397 1.41 16.44 -2.89
CA LEU A 397 2.42 15.68 -3.63
C LEU A 397 3.45 15.04 -2.70
N GLU A 398 3.85 15.75 -1.64
CA GLU A 398 4.75 15.21 -0.62
C GLU A 398 4.10 14.02 0.12
N ALA A 399 2.86 14.19 0.59
CA ALA A 399 2.12 13.11 1.24
C ALA A 399 1.88 11.92 0.29
N LEU A 400 1.59 12.18 -0.99
CA LEU A 400 1.47 11.12 -2.01
C LEU A 400 2.81 10.39 -2.22
N SER A 401 3.92 11.13 -2.26
CA SER A 401 5.25 10.55 -2.35
C SER A 401 5.53 9.61 -1.18
N LEU A 402 5.30 10.07 0.05
CA LEU A 402 5.49 9.28 1.26
C LEU A 402 4.55 8.07 1.32
N LEU A 403 3.29 8.23 0.89
CA LEU A 403 2.32 7.14 0.85
C LEU A 403 2.86 5.96 0.04
N HIS A 404 3.25 6.21 -1.21
CA HIS A 404 3.77 5.15 -2.05
C HIS A 404 5.12 4.62 -1.59
N GLN A 405 5.98 5.45 -0.98
CA GLN A 405 7.24 4.98 -0.40
C GLN A 405 6.99 4.00 0.75
N HIS A 406 6.18 4.39 1.74
CA HIS A 406 5.83 3.54 2.88
C HIS A 406 5.10 2.26 2.46
N GLU A 407 4.15 2.37 1.54
CA GLU A 407 3.48 1.19 0.96
C GLU A 407 4.46 0.24 0.28
N THR A 408 5.47 0.77 -0.43
CA THR A 408 6.49 -0.05 -1.11
C THR A 408 7.41 -0.71 -0.08
N GLN A 409 7.83 0.01 0.96
CA GLN A 409 8.65 -0.54 2.03
C GLN A 409 7.91 -1.65 2.77
N ALA A 410 6.63 -1.43 3.11
CA ALA A 410 5.82 -2.44 3.76
C ALA A 410 5.72 -3.72 2.91
N GLU A 411 5.49 -3.60 1.61
CA GLU A 411 5.43 -4.75 0.69
C GLU A 411 6.77 -5.45 0.52
N CYS A 412 7.86 -4.70 0.36
CA CYS A 412 9.19 -5.28 0.17
C CYS A 412 9.71 -5.96 1.44
N ALA A 413 9.40 -5.40 2.62
CA ALA A 413 9.73 -5.94 3.93
C ALA A 413 8.82 -7.09 4.36
N PHE A 414 7.67 -7.28 3.69
CA PHE A 414 6.76 -8.38 3.97
C PHE A 414 7.41 -9.71 3.56
N SER A 415 7.49 -10.64 4.51
CA SER A 415 8.22 -11.89 4.32
C SER A 415 7.60 -12.72 3.20
N GLY A 416 8.44 -13.16 2.26
CA GLY A 416 8.08 -14.10 1.22
C GLY A 416 7.57 -13.48 -0.08
N VAL A 417 7.47 -12.16 -0.24
CA VAL A 417 7.00 -11.48 -1.47
C VAL A 417 7.96 -11.64 -2.68
N GLY A 418 8.73 -12.72 -2.75
CA GLY A 418 9.89 -12.96 -3.62
C GLY A 418 9.72 -12.75 -5.12
N GLY A 419 8.50 -12.79 -5.68
CA GLY A 419 8.36 -12.73 -7.14
C GLY A 419 7.04 -12.18 -7.68
N ILE A 420 6.31 -11.36 -6.91
CA ILE A 420 5.02 -10.84 -7.36
C ILE A 420 4.78 -9.41 -6.87
N LEU A 421 5.67 -8.46 -7.17
CA LEU A 421 5.31 -7.04 -7.07
C LEU A 421 5.15 -6.46 -8.47
N ASP A 422 3.99 -5.91 -8.76
CA ASP A 422 3.76 -5.21 -10.03
C ASP A 422 3.97 -3.71 -9.84
N ALA A 423 5.21 -3.26 -10.03
CA ALA A 423 5.54 -1.84 -10.00
C ALA A 423 4.74 -1.03 -11.04
N THR A 424 4.35 -1.63 -12.16
CA THR A 424 3.60 -0.95 -13.22
C THR A 424 2.23 -0.51 -12.75
N VAL A 425 1.51 -1.40 -12.07
CA VAL A 425 0.19 -1.10 -11.49
C VAL A 425 0.28 0.02 -10.47
N ARG A 426 1.27 -0.02 -9.58
CA ARG A 426 1.53 1.02 -8.59
C ARG A 426 1.82 2.37 -9.24
N ILE A 427 2.66 2.38 -10.28
CA ILE A 427 3.00 3.57 -11.05
C ILE A 427 1.76 4.16 -11.73
N GLN A 428 0.88 3.33 -12.30
CA GLN A 428 -0.37 3.80 -12.91
C GLN A 428 -1.30 4.44 -11.88
N GLU A 429 -1.41 3.86 -10.68
CA GLU A 429 -2.19 4.47 -9.60
C GLU A 429 -1.61 5.82 -9.17
N LEU A 430 -0.28 5.88 -8.97
CA LEU A 430 0.44 7.11 -8.64
C LEU A 430 0.21 8.20 -9.69
N GLU A 431 0.28 7.86 -10.98
CA GLU A 431 -0.03 8.79 -12.06
C GLU A 431 -1.47 9.31 -11.96
N GLY A 432 -2.44 8.42 -11.74
CA GLY A 432 -3.83 8.79 -11.57
C GLY A 432 -4.05 9.75 -10.39
N HIS A 433 -3.38 9.53 -9.26
CA HIS A 433 -3.43 10.45 -8.10
C HIS A 433 -2.75 11.78 -8.39
N ALA A 434 -1.56 11.74 -8.99
CA ALA A 434 -0.80 12.94 -9.32
C ALA A 434 -1.53 13.83 -10.33
N GLU A 435 -2.23 13.26 -11.33
CA GLU A 435 -3.07 13.98 -12.29
C GLU A 435 -4.28 14.66 -11.64
N ILE A 436 -4.82 14.08 -10.56
CA ILE A 436 -5.94 14.70 -9.82
C ILE A 436 -5.42 15.92 -9.03
N ILE A 437 -4.25 15.79 -8.40
CA ILE A 437 -3.62 16.83 -7.56
C ILE A 437 -3.03 17.96 -8.42
N VAL A 438 -2.33 17.62 -9.50
CA VAL A 438 -1.60 18.55 -10.36
C VAL A 438 -2.42 18.85 -11.61
N LYS A 439 -2.84 20.11 -11.76
CA LYS A 439 -3.69 20.56 -12.88
C LYS A 439 -2.97 20.57 -14.25
N GLU A 440 -1.64 20.55 -14.26
CA GLU A 440 -0.81 20.78 -15.45
C GLU A 440 0.03 19.53 -15.78
N GLY A 441 -0.16 18.96 -16.98
CA GLY A 441 0.45 17.68 -17.36
C GLY A 441 1.98 17.63 -17.26
N ALA A 442 2.69 18.72 -17.60
CA ALA A 442 4.17 18.74 -17.51
C ALA A 442 4.66 18.67 -16.06
N ARG A 443 3.99 19.35 -15.13
CA ARG A 443 4.30 19.28 -13.69
C ARG A 443 3.97 17.91 -13.12
N THR A 444 2.89 17.28 -13.60
CA THR A 444 2.54 15.91 -13.22
C THR A 444 3.66 14.93 -13.57
N HIS A 445 4.19 14.99 -14.81
CA HIS A 445 5.29 14.12 -15.21
C HIS A 445 6.57 14.36 -14.39
N THR A 446 6.86 15.61 -14.03
CA THR A 446 8.00 15.94 -13.15
C THR A 446 7.82 15.30 -11.77
N ALA A 447 6.66 15.49 -11.15
CA ALA A 447 6.34 14.94 -9.83
C ALA A 447 6.35 13.40 -9.84
N VAL A 448 5.73 12.77 -10.83
CA VAL A 448 5.73 11.31 -10.99
C VAL A 448 7.16 10.79 -11.18
N ALA A 449 7.97 11.41 -12.04
CA ALA A 449 9.37 11.00 -12.23
C ALA A 449 10.16 11.06 -10.93
N GLU A 450 9.98 12.12 -10.13
CA GLU A 450 10.63 12.26 -8.84
C GLU A 450 10.21 11.15 -7.87
N ILE A 451 8.90 10.94 -7.71
CA ILE A 451 8.36 9.92 -6.80
C ILE A 451 8.80 8.52 -7.23
N VAL A 452 8.67 8.17 -8.51
CA VAL A 452 9.07 6.86 -9.04
C VAL A 452 10.58 6.63 -8.87
N ASN A 453 11.42 7.66 -9.00
CA ASN A 453 12.85 7.52 -8.73
C ASN A 453 13.13 7.25 -7.24
N ARG A 454 12.30 7.74 -6.31
CA ARG A 454 12.39 7.36 -4.89
C ARG A 454 11.94 5.91 -4.67
N LEU A 455 10.84 5.47 -5.31
CA LEU A 455 10.40 4.07 -5.27
C LEU A 455 11.47 3.11 -5.82
N ARG A 456 12.13 3.49 -6.92
CA ARG A 456 13.26 2.75 -7.50
C ARG A 456 14.36 2.47 -6.48
N ARG A 457 14.71 3.45 -5.64
CA ARG A 457 15.74 3.27 -4.60
C ARG A 457 15.30 2.26 -3.54
N ILE A 458 14.03 2.27 -3.15
CA ILE A 458 13.46 1.27 -2.22
C ILE A 458 13.54 -0.12 -2.85
N TYR A 459 13.08 -0.27 -4.10
CA TYR A 459 13.19 -1.56 -4.81
C TYR A 459 14.64 -2.05 -4.89
N ALA A 460 15.58 -1.18 -5.24
CA ALA A 460 17.00 -1.51 -5.27
C ALA A 460 17.53 -1.97 -3.90
N HIS A 461 17.16 -1.27 -2.82
CA HIS A 461 17.56 -1.62 -1.45
C HIS A 461 17.08 -3.03 -1.05
N PHE A 462 15.85 -3.40 -1.43
CA PHE A 462 15.28 -4.73 -1.15
C PHE A 462 15.62 -5.79 -2.22
N GLY A 463 16.52 -5.52 -3.18
CA GLY A 463 16.90 -6.47 -4.23
C GLY A 463 15.77 -6.81 -5.21
N ARG A 464 14.81 -5.91 -5.42
CA ARG A 464 13.65 -6.06 -6.31
C ARG A 464 13.96 -5.53 -7.71
N TYR A 465 14.76 -6.29 -8.45
CA TYR A 465 15.37 -5.82 -9.69
C TYR A 465 14.37 -5.56 -10.84
N ASP A 466 13.34 -6.38 -10.97
CA ASP A 466 12.36 -6.24 -12.06
C ASP A 466 11.49 -4.98 -11.83
N GLU A 467 11.12 -4.72 -10.58
CA GLU A 467 10.40 -3.54 -10.13
C GLU A 467 11.26 -2.28 -10.22
N GLU A 468 12.54 -2.38 -9.89
CA GLU A 468 13.53 -1.31 -10.09
C GLU A 468 13.64 -0.94 -11.58
N GLU A 469 13.75 -1.94 -12.47
CA GLU A 469 13.87 -1.77 -13.91
C GLU A 469 12.61 -1.13 -14.50
N ALA A 470 11.42 -1.59 -14.11
CA ALA A 470 10.15 -0.99 -14.50
C ALA A 470 10.05 0.48 -14.06
N SER A 471 10.47 0.78 -12.83
CA SER A 471 10.51 2.15 -12.29
C SER A 471 11.49 3.03 -13.08
N LEU A 472 12.68 2.52 -13.41
CA LEU A 472 13.68 3.24 -14.19
C LEU A 472 13.19 3.54 -15.61
N GLN A 473 12.54 2.58 -16.26
CA GLN A 473 11.93 2.79 -17.58
C GLN A 473 10.91 3.92 -17.52
N LYS A 474 10.09 3.95 -16.46
CA LYS A 474 9.09 5.01 -16.29
C LYS A 474 9.72 6.39 -16.07
N VAL A 475 10.78 6.49 -15.25
CA VAL A 475 11.51 7.75 -15.04
C VAL A 475 12.09 8.27 -16.37
N ARG A 476 12.64 7.37 -17.20
CA ARG A 476 13.13 7.72 -18.53
C ARG A 476 12.00 8.23 -19.43
N ASP A 477 10.86 7.54 -19.46
CA ASP A 477 9.70 7.92 -20.27
C ASP A 477 9.08 9.27 -19.82
N ALA A 478 9.08 9.55 -18.51
CA ALA A 478 8.64 10.85 -17.99
C ALA A 478 9.65 11.96 -18.36
N THR A 479 10.95 11.68 -18.29
CA THR A 479 12.02 12.63 -18.62
C THR A 479 12.04 12.98 -20.11
N THR A 480 11.78 12.02 -21.01
CA THR A 480 11.72 12.29 -22.44
C THR A 480 10.54 13.21 -22.80
N ARG A 481 9.40 13.08 -22.12
CA ARG A 481 8.25 13.98 -22.32
C ARG A 481 8.50 15.42 -21.90
N MET A 482 9.46 15.66 -21.00
CA MET A 482 9.80 17.00 -20.54
C MET A 482 10.75 17.76 -21.46
N ARG A 483 11.39 17.09 -22.43
CA ARG A 483 12.40 17.72 -23.30
C ARG A 483 11.73 18.49 -24.46
N PRO A 484 12.13 19.75 -24.71
CA PRO A 484 11.49 20.59 -25.75
C PRO A 484 11.95 20.26 -27.18
N CYS A 485 13.06 19.55 -27.38
CA CYS A 485 13.64 19.30 -28.70
C CYS A 485 13.14 17.99 -29.32
N LEU A 486 12.45 18.08 -30.46
CA LEU A 486 11.95 16.93 -31.24
C LEU A 486 13.05 15.90 -31.56
N PHE A 487 14.23 16.33 -32.00
CA PHE A 487 15.33 15.43 -32.33
C PHE A 487 15.85 14.68 -31.11
N CYS A 488 16.03 15.38 -29.98
CA CYS A 488 16.43 14.75 -28.72
C CYS A 488 15.36 13.76 -28.22
N ASN A 489 14.09 14.04 -28.48
CA ASN A 489 12.98 13.17 -28.12
C ASN A 489 12.95 11.92 -28.99
N LEU A 490 13.19 12.05 -30.30
CA LEU A 490 13.29 10.92 -31.21
C LEU A 490 14.47 10.01 -30.84
N PHE A 491 15.64 10.59 -30.61
CA PHE A 491 16.82 9.84 -30.19
C PHE A 491 16.61 9.16 -28.83
N ALA A 492 16.02 9.85 -27.85
CA ALA A 492 15.77 9.26 -26.54
C ALA A 492 14.68 8.19 -26.58
N TYR A 493 13.65 8.35 -27.40
CA TYR A 493 12.64 7.33 -27.66
C TYR A 493 13.27 6.08 -28.27
N TYR A 494 14.11 6.28 -29.28
CA TYR A 494 14.86 5.22 -29.95
C TYR A 494 15.77 4.46 -28.97
N TYR A 495 16.56 5.20 -28.20
CA TYR A 495 17.42 4.64 -27.16
C TYR A 495 16.63 3.85 -26.10
N ASN A 496 15.51 4.40 -25.62
CA ASN A 496 14.65 3.70 -24.66
C ASN A 496 14.03 2.44 -25.26
N TYR A 497 13.63 2.45 -26.55
CA TYR A 497 13.09 1.28 -27.24
C TYR A 497 14.12 0.14 -27.29
N LEU A 498 15.38 0.44 -27.61
CA LEU A 498 16.47 -0.52 -27.61
C LEU A 498 16.72 -1.09 -26.21
N LEU A 499 16.74 -0.25 -25.18
CA LEU A 499 16.99 -0.70 -23.80
C LEU A 499 15.85 -1.52 -23.17
N ARG A 500 14.66 -1.59 -23.78
CA ARG A 500 13.55 -2.40 -23.26
C ARG A 500 13.82 -3.90 -23.33
N GLY A 501 14.74 -4.36 -24.18
CA GLY A 501 15.11 -5.77 -24.20
C GLY A 501 16.13 -6.11 -25.27
N LEU A 502 16.91 -7.15 -25.00
CA LEU A 502 17.94 -7.66 -25.92
C LEU A 502 17.39 -7.99 -27.31
N LEU A 503 16.16 -8.52 -27.37
CA LEU A 503 15.50 -8.85 -28.63
C LEU A 503 15.20 -7.60 -29.49
N ASN A 504 14.89 -6.45 -28.87
CA ASN A 504 14.71 -5.20 -29.62
C ASN A 504 16.02 -4.73 -30.23
N ILE A 505 17.13 -4.85 -29.50
CA ILE A 505 18.47 -4.53 -30.01
C ILE A 505 18.77 -5.40 -31.24
N ILE A 506 18.63 -6.73 -31.09
CA ILE A 506 18.91 -7.69 -32.18
C ILE A 506 18.00 -7.44 -33.39
N LEU A 507 16.69 -7.23 -33.18
CA LEU A 507 15.76 -6.98 -34.28
C LEU A 507 16.10 -5.70 -35.04
N VAL A 508 16.46 -4.64 -34.33
CA VAL A 508 16.84 -3.37 -34.95
C VAL A 508 18.18 -3.50 -35.67
N ASP A 509 19.17 -4.19 -35.09
CA ASP A 509 20.45 -4.47 -35.75
C ASP A 509 20.25 -5.20 -37.08
N VAL A 510 19.44 -6.27 -37.07
CA VAL A 510 19.08 -7.02 -38.28
C VAL A 510 18.36 -6.13 -39.28
N LEU A 511 17.42 -5.30 -38.83
CA LEU A 511 16.70 -4.37 -39.71
C LEU A 511 17.63 -3.36 -40.36
N TYR A 512 18.60 -2.79 -39.63
CA TYR A 512 19.59 -1.88 -40.19
C TYR A 512 20.45 -2.56 -41.25
N VAL A 513 21.01 -3.73 -40.93
CA VAL A 513 21.85 -4.48 -41.86
C VAL A 513 21.09 -4.85 -43.14
N VAL A 514 19.84 -5.33 -43.02
CA VAL A 514 19.02 -5.65 -44.21
C VAL A 514 18.66 -4.39 -45.01
N SER A 515 18.35 -3.29 -44.33
CA SER A 515 18.00 -2.02 -44.98
C SER A 515 19.17 -1.40 -45.73
N PHE A 516 20.36 -1.36 -45.11
CA PHE A 516 21.58 -0.88 -45.76
C PHE A 516 22.01 -1.80 -46.90
N ALA A 517 21.95 -3.12 -46.73
CA ALA A 517 22.18 -4.08 -47.81
C ALA A 517 21.24 -3.82 -49.00
N PHE A 518 19.95 -3.57 -48.77
CA PHE A 518 19.00 -3.25 -49.83
C PHE A 518 19.32 -1.91 -50.53
N ILE A 519 19.71 -0.89 -49.79
CA ILE A 519 20.14 0.40 -50.35
C ILE A 519 21.39 0.20 -51.22
N LEU A 520 22.37 -0.58 -50.75
CA LEU A 520 23.58 -0.90 -51.51
C LEU A 520 23.26 -1.64 -52.81
N VAL A 521 22.38 -2.65 -52.78
CA VAL A 521 21.90 -3.34 -54.00
C VAL A 521 21.24 -2.36 -54.97
N LYS A 522 20.43 -1.42 -54.47
CA LYS A 522 19.78 -0.42 -55.32
C LYS A 522 20.79 0.51 -55.96
N ILE A 523 21.78 1.00 -55.22
CA ILE A 523 22.85 1.85 -55.76
C ILE A 523 23.68 1.10 -56.80
N ASP A 524 24.02 -0.17 -56.55
CA ASP A 524 24.77 -1.04 -57.48
C ASP A 524 23.96 -1.35 -58.77
N SER A 525 22.65 -1.55 -58.63
CA SER A 525 21.73 -1.79 -59.75
C SER A 525 21.55 -0.56 -60.65
N PHE A 526 21.89 0.64 -60.19
CA PHE A 526 21.86 1.85 -61.02
C PHE A 526 23.11 1.99 -61.90
N ASP A 527 24.26 1.43 -61.51
CA ASP A 527 25.52 1.55 -62.25
C ASP A 527 25.73 0.37 -63.23
N SER A 528 25.15 -0.81 -62.95
CA SER A 528 25.35 -2.01 -63.76
C SER A 528 24.18 -2.30 -64.72
N VAL A 529 24.39 -2.07 -66.02
CA VAL A 529 23.44 -2.45 -67.10
C VAL A 529 23.42 -3.98 -67.35
N ASN A 530 24.39 -4.71 -66.81
CA ASN A 530 24.46 -6.17 -66.91
C ASN A 530 23.83 -6.82 -65.68
N VAL A 531 22.64 -7.39 -65.88
CA VAL A 531 21.85 -8.15 -64.90
C VAL A 531 22.56 -9.48 -64.58
N GLY A 532 23.68 -9.42 -63.86
CA GLY A 532 24.24 -10.59 -63.20
C GLY A 532 23.24 -11.22 -62.23
N ASN A 533 23.56 -12.40 -61.72
CA ASN A 533 22.70 -13.15 -60.80
C ASN A 533 22.38 -12.30 -59.55
N LEU A 534 21.14 -11.78 -59.47
CA LEU A 534 20.68 -10.85 -58.41
C LEU A 534 20.98 -11.35 -56.99
N PHE A 535 21.00 -12.67 -56.83
CA PHE A 535 21.34 -13.34 -55.59
C PHE A 535 22.78 -13.04 -55.13
N ASP A 536 23.76 -13.08 -56.03
CA ASP A 536 25.17 -12.88 -55.69
C ASP A 536 25.44 -11.43 -55.27
N HIS A 537 24.81 -10.46 -55.95
CA HIS A 537 24.87 -9.03 -55.59
C HIS A 537 24.19 -8.76 -54.24
N SER A 538 23.03 -9.39 -53.99
CA SER A 538 22.31 -9.25 -52.73
C SER A 538 23.11 -9.83 -51.56
N TRP A 539 23.73 -10.99 -51.76
CA TRP A 539 24.55 -11.65 -50.76
C TRP A 539 25.84 -10.88 -50.46
N LEU A 540 26.50 -10.34 -51.50
CA LEU A 540 27.69 -9.50 -51.33
C LEU A 540 27.34 -8.21 -50.57
N SER A 541 26.24 -7.55 -50.92
CA SER A 541 25.78 -6.33 -50.24
C SER A 541 25.42 -6.59 -48.78
N LEU A 542 24.79 -7.73 -48.48
CA LEU A 542 24.50 -8.15 -47.11
C LEU A 542 25.78 -8.39 -46.30
N LYS A 543 26.78 -9.05 -46.88
CA LYS A 543 28.08 -9.25 -46.23
C LYS A 543 28.80 -7.93 -45.94
N ILE A 544 28.80 -7.01 -46.90
CA ILE A 544 29.43 -5.70 -46.74
C ILE A 544 28.74 -4.93 -45.62
N SER A 545 27.41 -4.84 -45.66
CA SER A 545 26.60 -4.18 -44.62
C SER A 545 26.82 -4.82 -43.24
N ALA A 546 26.76 -6.15 -43.12
CA ALA A 546 27.04 -6.84 -41.86
C ALA A 546 28.47 -6.56 -41.34
N SER A 547 29.46 -6.53 -42.22
CA SER A 547 30.84 -6.20 -41.84
C SER A 547 30.99 -4.75 -41.39
N ALA A 548 30.37 -3.80 -42.10
CA ALA A 548 30.40 -2.39 -41.77
C ALA A 548 29.72 -2.11 -40.42
N PHE A 549 28.55 -2.71 -40.19
CA PHE A 549 27.77 -2.52 -38.97
C PHE A 549 28.42 -3.16 -37.74
N PHE A 550 28.83 -4.43 -37.81
CA PHE A 550 29.33 -5.14 -36.62
C PHE A 550 30.84 -4.98 -36.37
N LEU A 551 31.65 -4.82 -37.42
CA LEU A 551 33.11 -4.71 -37.27
C LEU A 551 33.60 -3.26 -37.33
N ALA A 552 32.74 -2.32 -37.70
CA ALA A 552 33.12 -0.94 -38.00
C ALA A 552 34.35 -0.88 -38.93
N ASP A 553 34.43 -1.80 -39.90
CA ASP A 553 35.53 -1.90 -40.86
C ASP A 553 35.19 -1.08 -42.11
N PRO A 554 35.67 0.18 -42.24
CA PRO A 554 35.43 0.95 -43.44
C PRO A 554 36.20 0.37 -44.65
N GLY A 555 37.23 -0.46 -44.43
CA GLY A 555 38.11 -0.98 -45.46
C GLY A 555 37.41 -1.91 -46.44
N SER A 556 36.42 -2.68 -46.00
CA SER A 556 35.58 -3.51 -46.88
C SER A 556 34.73 -2.64 -47.82
N GLY A 557 34.17 -1.54 -47.30
CA GLY A 557 33.41 -0.56 -48.08
C GLY A 557 34.27 0.22 -49.06
N PHE A 558 35.49 0.62 -48.68
CA PHE A 558 36.42 1.29 -49.62
C PHE A 558 36.80 0.39 -50.79
N LYS A 559 37.05 -0.91 -50.54
CA LYS A 559 37.32 -1.88 -51.61
C LYS A 559 36.12 -2.06 -52.54
N PHE A 560 34.91 -2.04 -51.99
CA PHE A 560 33.67 -2.09 -52.77
C PHE A 560 33.43 -0.78 -53.57
N ALA A 561 33.60 0.38 -52.95
CA ALA A 561 33.42 1.68 -53.59
C ALA A 561 34.41 1.89 -54.75
N ASN A 562 35.66 1.44 -54.60
CA ASN A 562 36.67 1.49 -55.67
C ASN A 562 36.36 0.57 -56.86
N SER A 563 35.42 -0.37 -56.72
CA SER A 563 34.94 -1.23 -57.82
C SER A 563 33.84 -0.57 -58.67
N ILE A 564 33.26 0.54 -58.19
CA ILE A 564 32.22 1.31 -58.87
C ILE A 564 32.88 2.33 -59.79
N SER A 565 32.45 2.37 -61.05
CA SER A 565 33.13 3.16 -62.10
C SER A 565 32.86 4.66 -62.01
N GLN A 566 31.73 5.05 -61.40
CA GLN A 566 31.28 6.43 -61.28
C GLN A 566 31.76 7.07 -59.96
N PRO A 567 32.58 8.14 -60.01
CA PRO A 567 33.16 8.74 -58.80
C PRO A 567 32.10 9.31 -57.84
N ILE A 568 31.00 9.85 -58.35
CA ILE A 568 29.89 10.37 -57.51
C ILE A 568 29.21 9.23 -56.73
N ILE A 569 28.96 8.10 -57.39
CA ILE A 569 28.34 6.92 -56.77
C ILE A 569 29.30 6.32 -55.74
N SER A 570 30.61 6.27 -56.04
CA SER A 570 31.64 5.79 -55.12
C SER A 570 31.73 6.62 -53.83
N ALA A 571 31.57 7.95 -53.91
CA ALA A 571 31.57 8.83 -52.75
C ALA A 571 30.31 8.62 -51.90
N GLY A 572 29.15 8.44 -52.55
CA GLY A 572 27.87 8.15 -51.89
C GLY A 572 27.89 6.81 -51.15
N THR A 573 28.39 5.75 -51.76
CA THR A 573 28.50 4.43 -51.11
C THR A 573 29.50 4.44 -49.96
N THR A 574 30.63 5.12 -50.11
CA THR A 574 31.60 5.30 -49.02
C THR A 574 30.97 6.04 -47.84
N GLY A 575 30.26 7.15 -48.09
CA GLY A 575 29.55 7.89 -47.05
C GLY A 575 28.48 7.06 -46.34
N LEU A 576 27.74 6.23 -47.08
CA LEU A 576 26.74 5.31 -46.54
C LEU A 576 27.37 4.27 -45.60
N VAL A 577 28.47 3.63 -46.01
CA VAL A 577 29.20 2.64 -45.20
C VAL A 577 29.76 3.28 -43.92
N ILE A 578 30.29 4.51 -44.01
CA ILE A 578 30.78 5.24 -42.83
C ILE A 578 29.64 5.52 -41.85
N LEU A 579 28.49 6.00 -42.36
CA LEU A 579 27.30 6.23 -41.54
C LEU A 579 26.81 4.95 -40.88
N GLU A 580 26.76 3.84 -41.62
CA GLU A 580 26.41 2.52 -41.12
C GLU A 580 27.36 2.07 -40.00
N GLY A 581 28.68 2.25 -40.17
CA GLY A 581 29.67 1.94 -39.13
C GLY A 581 29.49 2.78 -37.86
N ILE A 582 29.15 4.08 -37.99
CA ILE A 582 28.85 4.95 -36.83
C ILE A 582 27.60 4.46 -36.09
N LEU A 583 26.55 4.08 -36.82
CA LEU A 583 25.34 3.51 -36.23
C LEU A 583 25.63 2.17 -35.56
N GLY A 584 26.44 1.32 -36.19
CA GLY A 584 26.91 0.06 -35.62
C GLY A 584 27.64 0.24 -34.30
N LEU A 585 28.59 1.18 -34.24
CA LEU A 585 29.31 1.53 -33.00
C LEU A 585 28.37 2.05 -31.90
N LEU A 586 27.38 2.88 -32.25
CA LEU A 586 26.36 3.33 -31.31
C LEU A 586 25.58 2.13 -30.74
N HIS A 587 25.18 1.19 -31.58
CA HIS A 587 24.44 -0.01 -31.18
C HIS A 587 25.25 -0.95 -30.29
N VAL A 588 26.51 -1.18 -30.63
CA VAL A 588 27.43 -1.93 -29.78
C VAL A 588 27.57 -1.25 -28.42
N GLY A 589 27.69 0.09 -28.37
CA GLY A 589 27.70 0.85 -27.12
C GLY A 589 26.42 0.69 -26.29
N ILE A 590 25.25 0.69 -26.93
CA ILE A 590 23.95 0.46 -26.28
C ILE A 590 23.86 -0.98 -25.76
N LEU A 591 24.30 -1.96 -26.54
CA LEU A 591 24.33 -3.37 -26.14
C LEU A 591 25.26 -3.59 -24.94
N ILE A 592 26.47 -3.02 -24.96
CA ILE A 592 27.41 -3.08 -23.83
C ILE A 592 26.78 -2.44 -22.59
N SER A 593 26.13 -1.27 -22.75
CA SER A 593 25.44 -0.60 -21.65
C SER A 593 24.30 -1.45 -21.08
N TYR A 594 23.53 -2.11 -21.94
CA TYR A 594 22.46 -3.03 -21.56
C TYR A 594 23.02 -4.25 -20.82
N LEU A 595 24.07 -4.87 -21.35
CA LEU A 595 24.73 -6.03 -20.73
C LEU A 595 25.36 -5.66 -19.39
N TYR A 596 26.01 -4.50 -19.30
CA TYR A 596 26.56 -3.98 -18.06
C TYR A 596 25.46 -3.75 -17.03
N GLN A 597 24.35 -3.11 -17.43
CA GLN A 597 23.18 -2.89 -16.58
C GLN A 597 22.59 -4.22 -16.05
N LYS A 598 22.59 -5.29 -16.86
CA LYS A 598 22.14 -6.62 -16.43
C LYS A 598 23.18 -7.37 -15.58
N ALA A 599 24.46 -7.20 -15.89
CA ALA A 599 25.56 -7.90 -15.21
C ALA A 599 25.88 -7.29 -13.84
N SER A 600 25.92 -5.95 -13.73
CA SER A 600 26.22 -5.26 -12.47
C SER A 600 25.12 -5.38 -11.41
N ARG A 601 23.97 -5.95 -11.78
CA ARG A 601 22.80 -6.15 -10.91
C ARG A 601 22.70 -7.58 -10.38
N ARG A 602 23.55 -8.50 -10.86
CA ARG A 602 23.74 -9.84 -10.28
C ARG A 602 24.98 -9.82 -9.41
#